data_AF-A0A7U9MVF4-F1
#
_entry.id   AF-A0A7U9MVF4-F1
#
_cell.length_a   1.000
_cell.length_b   1.000
_cell.length_c   1.000
_cell.angle_alpha   90.00
_cell.angle_beta   90.00
_cell.angle_gamma   90.00
#
_symmetry.space_group_name_H-M   'P 1'
#
loop_
_entity.id
_entity.type
_entity.pdbx_description
1 polymer ?
#
loop_
_entity_poly.entity_id
_entity_poly.type
_entity_poly.pdbx_seq_one_letter_code
_entity_poly.pdbx_strand_id
1 'polypeptide(L)'
;MCGVTEPAFYGSLIMRPRVLVGTACGAVVGGLIAGIFQLKNYVIGGCPGFLALLFFLPEDGSMGNLILALVSGIITVVVSFIASFMILKKAYKDE
;
A
#
# COMPACT_ATOMS: atom_id res chain seq x y z
N MET A 1 -3.06 -12.43 -3.78
CA MET A 1 -1.63 -12.82 -3.86
C MET A 1 -0.92 -12.12 -5.02
N CYS A 2 -1.51 -12.07 -6.22
CA CYS A 2 -0.91 -11.47 -7.42
C CYS A 2 -1.10 -9.94 -7.62
N GLY A 3 -1.32 -9.17 -6.54
CA GLY A 3 -1.48 -7.69 -6.55
C GLY A 3 -2.48 -7.09 -7.55
N VAL A 4 -3.36 -7.90 -8.12
CA VAL A 4 -4.46 -7.46 -8.96
C VAL A 4 -5.45 -6.64 -8.10
N THR A 5 -5.65 -5.37 -8.45
CA THR A 5 -6.49 -4.44 -7.69
C THR A 5 -7.96 -4.45 -8.12
N GLU A 6 -8.28 -5.03 -9.28
CA GLU A 6 -9.61 -5.03 -9.88
C GLU A 6 -10.71 -5.55 -8.94
N PRO A 7 -10.55 -6.69 -8.23
CA PRO A 7 -11.61 -7.18 -7.34
C PRO A 7 -11.90 -6.24 -6.18
N ALA A 8 -10.87 -5.60 -5.63
CA ALA A 8 -11.03 -4.63 -4.55
C ALA A 8 -11.68 -3.34 -5.07
N PHE A 9 -11.23 -2.87 -6.23
CA PHE A 9 -11.70 -1.63 -6.84
C PHE A 9 -13.17 -1.71 -7.26
N TYR A 10 -13.53 -2.74 -8.03
CA TYR A 10 -14.90 -2.96 -8.49
C TYR A 10 -15.82 -3.46 -7.37
N GLY A 11 -15.31 -4.27 -6.43
CA GLY A 11 -16.12 -4.89 -5.37
C GLY A 11 -16.46 -3.97 -4.20
N SER A 12 -15.69 -2.90 -3.97
CA SER A 12 -15.91 -2.00 -2.82
C SER A 12 -15.75 -0.53 -3.15
N LEU A 13 -14.68 -0.15 -3.86
CA LEU A 13 -14.34 1.28 -4.02
C LEU A 13 -15.23 2.02 -5.03
N ILE A 14 -15.75 1.36 -6.06
CA ILE A 14 -16.65 2.00 -7.04
C ILE A 14 -17.98 2.49 -6.43
N MET A 15 -18.49 1.79 -5.41
CA MET A 15 -19.72 2.21 -4.71
C MET A 15 -19.51 3.43 -3.81
N ARG A 16 -18.27 3.74 -3.42
CA ARG A 16 -17.94 4.81 -2.47
C ARG A 16 -16.73 5.62 -2.96
N PRO A 17 -16.91 6.49 -3.98
CA PRO A 17 -15.80 7.23 -4.59
C PRO A 17 -15.06 8.14 -3.61
N ARG A 18 -15.71 8.56 -2.51
CA ARG A 18 -15.04 9.33 -1.45
C ARG A 18 -13.93 8.51 -0.76
N VAL A 19 -14.09 7.19 -0.64
CA VAL A 19 -13.10 6.30 -0.01
C VAL A 19 -11.85 6.11 -0.87
N LEU A 20 -11.95 6.28 -2.20
CA LEU A 20 -10.79 6.24 -3.11
C LEU A 20 -9.74 7.29 -2.78
N VAL A 21 -10.16 8.45 -2.28
CA VAL A 21 -9.22 9.50 -1.87
C VAL A 21 -8.41 9.05 -0.65
N GLY A 22 -9.03 8.30 0.27
CA GLY A 22 -8.36 7.76 1.45
C GLY A 22 -7.27 6.73 1.09
N THR A 23 -7.56 5.83 0.15
CA THR A 23 -6.58 4.86 -0.34
C THR A 23 -5.47 5.50 -1.17
N ALA A 24 -5.78 6.52 -1.97
CA ALA A 24 -4.77 7.29 -2.70
C ALA A 24 -3.80 8.00 -1.74
N CYS A 25 -4.30 8.65 -0.69
CA CYS A 25 -3.46 9.29 0.33
C CYS A 25 -2.50 8.31 1.00
N GLY A 26 -2.99 7.13 1.39
CA GLY A 26 -2.13 6.12 2.00
C GLY A 26 -1.08 5.57 1.02
N ALA A 27 -1.42 5.38 -0.25
CA ALA A 27 -0.46 4.99 -1.29
C ALA A 27 0.65 6.05 -1.49
N VAL A 28 0.31 7.34 -1.45
CA VAL A 28 1.29 8.43 -1.53
C VAL A 28 2.23 8.40 -0.32
N VAL A 29 1.71 8.31 0.91
CA VAL A 29 2.54 8.27 2.13
C VAL A 29 3.44 7.03 2.14
N GLY A 30 2.89 5.88 1.76
CA GLY A 30 3.65 4.63 1.61
C GLY A 30 4.78 4.71 0.60
N GLY A 31 4.47 5.21 -0.60
CA GLY A 31 5.45 5.39 -1.67
C GLY A 31 6.52 6.41 -1.30
N LEU A 32 6.15 7.48 -0.59
CA LEU A 32 7.08 8.53 -0.16
C LEU A 32 8.06 8.01 0.90
N ILE A 33 7.59 7.22 1.87
CA ILE A 33 8.44 6.57 2.86
C ILE A 33 9.38 5.56 2.18
N ALA A 34 8.85 4.70 1.30
CA ALA A 34 9.68 3.77 0.55
C ALA A 34 10.75 4.48 -0.32
N GLY A 35 10.40 5.62 -0.92
CA GLY A 35 11.30 6.42 -1.76
C GLY A 35 12.39 7.14 -0.97
N ILE A 36 12.04 7.76 0.17
CA ILE A 36 12.99 8.45 1.04
C ILE A 36 14.03 7.47 1.60
N PHE A 37 13.59 6.30 2.04
CA PHE A 37 14.48 5.28 2.57
C PHE A 37 15.18 4.44 1.48
N GLN A 38 15.07 4.85 0.20
CA GLN A 38 15.75 4.22 -0.94
C GLN A 38 15.50 2.71 -1.03
N LEU A 39 14.23 2.30 -0.92
CA LEU A 39 13.85 0.90 -1.05
C LEU A 39 14.24 0.36 -2.43
N LYS A 40 15.27 -0.48 -2.49
CA LYS A 40 15.77 -1.07 -3.73
C LYS A 40 15.06 -2.37 -4.06
N ASN A 41 14.45 -2.42 -5.23
CA ASN A 41 14.01 -3.66 -5.86
C ASN A 41 15.24 -4.32 -6.51
N TYR A 42 15.61 -5.52 -6.05
CA TYR A 42 16.75 -6.26 -6.58
C TYR A 42 16.39 -7.14 -7.77
N VAL A 43 15.11 -7.47 -7.93
CA VAL A 43 14.59 -8.31 -9.01
C VAL A 43 13.44 -7.58 -9.72
N ILE A 44 13.49 -7.54 -11.06
CA ILE A 44 12.35 -7.09 -11.87
C ILE A 44 11.29 -8.20 -11.85
N GLY A 45 10.38 -8.09 -10.89
CA GLY A 45 9.29 -9.03 -10.72
C GLY A 45 8.09 -8.71 -11.60
N GLY A 46 7.69 -9.65 -12.45
CA GLY A 46 6.55 -9.50 -13.36
C GLY A 46 5.17 -9.44 -12.68
N CYS A 47 5.08 -9.62 -11.36
CA CYS A 47 3.82 -9.56 -10.63
C CYS A 47 3.99 -8.75 -9.32
N PRO A 48 3.45 -7.52 -9.24
CA PRO A 48 3.35 -6.82 -7.97
C PRO A 48 2.40 -7.61 -7.07
N GLY A 49 2.73 -7.81 -5.80
CA GLY A 49 1.91 -8.62 -4.89
C GLY A 49 2.64 -8.93 -3.58
N PHE A 50 2.07 -9.79 -2.73
CA PHE A 50 2.74 -10.21 -1.49
C PHE A 50 4.06 -10.97 -1.80
N LEU A 51 4.11 -11.64 -2.95
CA LEU A 51 5.30 -12.29 -3.49
C LEU A 51 6.41 -11.30 -3.86
N ALA A 52 6.08 -10.02 -4.08
CA ALA A 52 7.09 -9.00 -4.37
C ALA A 52 8.00 -8.69 -3.16
N LEU A 53 7.62 -9.11 -1.94
CA LEU A 53 8.51 -9.06 -0.77
C LEU A 53 9.81 -9.82 -1.00
N LEU A 54 9.77 -10.90 -1.79
CA LEU A 54 10.97 -11.68 -2.13
C LEU A 54 11.93 -10.90 -3.04
N PHE A 55 11.46 -9.90 -3.78
CA PHE A 55 12.30 -9.05 -4.65
C PHE A 55 13.10 -8.01 -3.89
N PHE A 56 12.82 -7.81 -2.60
CA PHE A 56 13.57 -6.93 -1.71
C PHE A 56 14.64 -7.66 -0.89
N LEU A 57 14.80 -8.98 -1.08
CA LEU A 57 15.83 -9.77 -0.42
C LEU A 57 17.16 -9.62 -1.18
N PRO A 58 18.18 -8.95 -0.62
CA PRO A 58 19.49 -8.86 -1.27
C PRO A 58 20.24 -10.19 -1.16
N GLU A 59 21.08 -10.46 -2.17
CA GLU A 59 21.92 -11.65 -2.27
C GLU A 59 22.94 -11.76 -1.12
N ASP A 60 23.27 -10.63 -0.49
CA ASP A 60 24.20 -10.51 0.63
C ASP A 60 23.62 -10.93 2.00
N GLY A 61 22.33 -11.28 2.10
CA GLY A 61 21.67 -11.69 3.35
C GLY A 61 21.30 -10.55 4.31
N SER A 62 21.52 -9.29 3.93
CA SER A 62 21.10 -8.12 4.72
C SER A 62 19.59 -7.91 4.66
N MET A 63 18.86 -8.30 5.71
CA MET A 63 17.39 -8.15 5.79
C MET A 63 16.88 -6.70 5.92
N GLY A 64 17.76 -5.69 5.91
CA GLY A 64 17.39 -4.28 6.12
C GLY A 64 16.33 -3.77 5.14
N ASN A 65 16.47 -4.08 3.84
CA ASN A 65 15.52 -3.64 2.82
C ASN A 65 14.17 -4.36 2.89
N LEU A 66 14.16 -5.63 3.30
CA LEU A 66 12.94 -6.40 3.48
C LEU A 66 12.14 -5.87 4.67
N ILE A 67 12.81 -5.60 5.80
CA ILE A 67 12.18 -4.98 6.98
C ILE A 67 11.61 -3.60 6.62
N LEU A 68 12.38 -2.79 5.89
CA LEU A 68 11.94 -1.48 5.43
C LEU A 68 10.70 -1.58 4.51
N ALA A 69 10.67 -2.53 3.58
CA ALA A 69 9.51 -2.78 2.72
C ALA A 69 8.26 -3.15 3.54
N LEU A 70 8.44 -4.01 4.54
CA LEU A 70 7.38 -4.47 5.43
C LEU A 70 6.82 -3.33 6.29
N VAL A 71 7.70 -2.54 6.90
CA VAL A 71 7.34 -1.37 7.71
C VAL A 71 6.62 -0.33 6.84
N SER A 72 7.14 -0.03 5.65
CA SER A 72 6.49 0.87 4.70
C SER A 72 5.10 0.37 4.29
N GLY A 73 4.97 -0.93 4.01
CA GLY A 73 3.69 -1.57 3.68
C GLY A 73 2.67 -1.45 4.83
N ILE A 74 3.08 -1.71 6.07
CA ILE A 74 2.23 -1.57 7.25
C ILE A 74 1.77 -0.12 7.41
N ILE A 75 2.67 0.85 7.30
CA ILE A 75 2.32 2.27 7.40
C ILE A 75 1.32 2.67 6.31
N THR A 76 1.54 2.21 5.08
CA THR A 76 0.63 2.44 3.94
C THR A 76 -0.79 1.96 4.26
N VAL A 77 -0.92 0.75 4.81
CA VAL A 77 -2.22 0.15 5.17
C VAL A 77 -2.88 0.93 6.30
N VAL A 78 -2.14 1.26 7.35
CA VAL A 78 -2.66 2.01 8.51
C VAL A 78 -3.13 3.40 8.11
N VAL A 79 -2.33 4.15 7.33
CA VAL A 79 -2.69 5.49 6.86
C VAL A 79 -3.89 5.43 5.91
N SER A 80 -3.91 4.47 4.97
CA SER A 80 -5.05 4.27 4.07
C SER A 80 -6.33 3.97 4.84
N PHE A 81 -6.24 3.14 5.89
CA PHE A 81 -7.36 2.76 6.72
C PHE A 81 -7.88 3.94 7.54
N ILE A 82 -7.02 4.69 8.23
CA ILE A 82 -7.42 5.85 9.03
C ILE A 82 -8.06 6.92 8.15
N ALA A 83 -7.45 7.24 7.00
CA ALA A 83 -7.97 8.23 6.07
C ALA A 83 -9.35 7.81 5.54
N SER A 84 -9.48 6.56 5.09
CA SER A 84 -10.74 5.99 4.61
C SER A 84 -11.81 5.97 5.70
N PHE A 85 -11.44 5.60 6.93
CA PHE A 85 -12.35 5.55 8.08
C PHE A 85 -12.87 6.93 8.46
N MET A 86 -12.01 7.95 8.47
CA MET A 86 -12.41 9.34 8.73
C MET A 86 -13.36 9.87 7.65
N ILE A 87 -13.07 9.60 6.38
CA ILE A 87 -13.93 10.00 5.25
C ILE A 87 -15.29 9.33 5.36
N LEU A 88 -15.32 8.03 5.68
CA LEU A 88 -16.56 7.28 5.79
C LEU A 88 -17.40 7.73 6.99
N LYS A 89 -16.77 7.98 8.13
CA LYS A 89 -17.44 8.52 9.33
C LYS A 89 -18.03 9.91 9.07
N LYS A 90 -17.35 10.76 8.28
CA LYS A 90 -17.85 12.07 7.90
C LYS A 90 -19.04 11.95 6.94
N ALA A 91 -18.93 11.09 5.93
CA ALA A 91 -20.02 10.84 4.99
C ALA A 91 -21.30 10.35 5.66
N TYR A 92 -21.21 9.54 6.72
CA TYR A 92 -22.38 9.06 7.47
C TYR A 92 -22.99 10.10 8.42
N LYS A 93 -22.24 11.17 8.75
CA LYS A 93 -22.71 12.24 9.65
C LYS A 93 -23.41 13.38 8.88
N ASP A 94 -23.16 13.44 7.58
CA ASP A 94 -23.79 14.39 6.66
C ASP A 94 -25.11 13.84 6.06
N GLU A 95 -25.52 12.62 6.42
CA GLU A 95 -26.78 11.96 6.08
C GLU A 95 -27.70 11.93 7.32
#